data_AF-A0A931TAV2-F1
#
_entry.id   AF-A0A931TAV2-F1
#
_cell.length_a   1.000
_cell.length_b   1.000
_cell.length_c   1.000
_cell.angle_alpha   90.00
_cell.angle_beta   90.00
_cell.angle_gamma   90.00
#
_symmetry.space_group_name_H-M   'P 1'
#
loop_
_entity.id
_entity.type
_entity.pdbx_description
1 polymer ?
#
loop_
_entity_poly.entity_id
_entity_poly.type
_entity_poly.pdbx_seq_one_letter_code
_entity_poly.pdbx_strand_id
1 'polypeptide(L)' 'MSERIGILTGGGDCPGLNAVIRAVVKSASKRGWETVGIQNGFDGLLDPIRCR' A
#
# COMPACT_ATOMS: atom_id res chain seq x y z
N MET A 1 1.36 20.62 -1.67
CA MET A 1 2.05 19.33 -1.86
C MET A 1 1.18 18.26 -1.23
N SER A 2 0.77 17.24 -1.98
CA SER A 2 0.08 16.08 -1.41
C SER A 2 1.14 15.05 -1.04
N GLU A 3 1.13 14.58 0.20
CA GLU A 3 2.01 13.48 0.63
C GLU A 3 1.60 12.19 -0.10
N ARG A 4 2.58 11.38 -0.49
CA ARG A 4 2.36 10.09 -1.17
C ARG A 4 2.93 8.96 -0.33
N ILE A 5 2.12 7.92 -0.10
CA ILE A 5 2.51 6.73 0.68
C ILE A 5 2.38 5.45 -0.14
N GLY A 6 3.32 4.52 0.04
CA GLY A 6 3.28 3.17 -0.51
C GLY A 6 2.82 2.15 0.54
N ILE A 7 2.05 1.14 0.13
CA ILE A 7 1.57 0.05 1.01
C ILE A 7 1.95 -1.28 0.40
N LEU A 8 2.61 -2.15 1.17
CA LEU A 8 2.87 -3.55 0.84
C LEU A 8 2.61 -4.42 2.08
N THR A 9 2.34 -5.70 1.86
CA THR A 9 2.28 -6.72 2.92
C THR A 9 3.43 -7.70 2.72
N GLY A 10 4.32 -7.79 3.71
CA GLY A 10 5.39 -8.79 3.74
C GLY A 10 4.98 -10.03 4.54
N GLY A 11 5.54 -11.19 4.18
CA GLY A 11 5.25 -12.46 4.86
C GLY A 11 3.97 -13.15 4.36
N GLY A 12 3.44 -14.08 5.16
CA GLY A 12 2.24 -14.85 4.83
C GLY A 12 0.95 -14.05 5.00
N ASP A 13 -0.09 -14.43 4.25
CA ASP A 13 -1.42 -13.82 4.35
C ASP A 13 -2.11 -14.23 5.67
N CYS A 14 -2.86 -13.30 6.24
CA CYS A 14 -3.53 -13.46 7.52
C CYS A 14 -4.87 -12.73 7.49
N PRO A 15 -5.94 -13.32 8.08
CA PRO A 15 -7.22 -12.64 8.21
C PRO A 15 -7.03 -11.29 8.91
N GLY A 16 -7.49 -10.22 8.26
CA GLY A 16 -7.42 -8.85 8.78
C GLY A 16 -6.48 -7.92 8.02
N LEU A 17 -5.56 -8.43 7.19
CA LEU A 17 -4.67 -7.57 6.39
C LEU A 17 -5.44 -6.60 5.47
N ASN A 18 -6.49 -7.09 4.81
CA ASN A 18 -7.37 -6.25 3.99
C ASN A 18 -8.06 -5.13 4.80
N ALA A 19 -8.41 -5.41 6.06
CA ALA A 19 -9.01 -4.39 6.93
C ALA A 19 -7.98 -3.31 7.31
N VAL A 20 -6.73 -3.70 7.59
CA VAL A 20 -5.62 -2.78 7.87
C VAL A 20 -5.31 -1.92 6.64
N ILE A 21 -5.14 -2.52 5.47
CA ILE A 21 -4.90 -1.79 4.20
C ILE A 21 -6.03 -0.77 3.98
N ARG A 22 -7.29 -1.18 4.14
CA ARG A 22 -8.45 -0.29 4.00
C ARG A 22 -8.43 0.86 5.01
N ALA A 23 -8.05 0.61 6.26
CA ALA A 23 -7.95 1.63 7.30
C ALA A 23 -6.89 2.68 6.96
N VAL A 24 -5.72 2.25 6.46
CA VAL A 24 -4.65 3.14 6.01
C VAL A 24 -5.11 3.99 4.82
N VAL A 25 -5.66 3.37 3.77
CA VAL A 25 -6.14 4.08 2.57
C VAL A 25 -7.22 5.11 2.91
N LYS A 26 -8.19 4.74 3.76
CA LYS A 26 -9.24 5.66 4.21
C LYS A 26 -8.69 6.84 5.00
N SER A 27 -7.66 6.61 5.80
CA SER A 27 -7.03 7.66 6.61
C SER A 27 -6.20 8.62 5.75
N ALA A 28 -5.45 8.09 4.79
CA ALA A 28 -4.69 8.87 3.81
C ALA A 28 -5.60 9.73 2.94
N SER A 29 -6.70 9.15 2.41
CA SER A 29 -7.70 9.89 1.63
C SER A 29 -8.30 11.06 2.40
N LYS A 30 -8.63 10.89 3.69
CA LYS A 30 -9.12 11.99 4.56
C LYS A 30 -8.11 13.11 4.74
N ARG A 31 -6.81 12.84 4.59
CA ARG A 31 -5.72 13.83 4.67
C ARG A 31 -5.37 14.43 3.31
N GLY A 32 -6.02 13.99 2.22
CA GLY A 32 -5.67 14.39 0.86
C GLY A 32 -4.34 13.82 0.38
N TRP A 33 -3.91 12.69 0.95
CA TRP A 33 -2.68 11.99 0.58
C TRP A 33 -2.95 10.98 -0.54
N GLU A 34 -1.96 10.75 -1.39
CA GLU A 34 -2.00 9.75 -2.43
C GLU A 34 -1.49 8.39 -1.91
N THR A 35 -2.14 7.30 -2.31
CA THR A 35 -1.78 5.94 -1.88
C THR A 35 -1.43 5.06 -3.06
N VAL A 36 -0.28 4.39 -3.00
CA VAL A 36 0.19 3.43 -4.01
C VAL A 36 0.24 2.03 -3.38
N GLY A 37 -0.45 1.07 -3.99
CA GLY A 37 -0.38 -0.33 -3.60
C GLY A 37 0.76 -1.04 -4.32
N ILE A 38 1.67 -1.65 -3.59
CA ILE A 38 2.78 -2.43 -4.12
C ILE A 38 2.38 -3.90 -4.07
N GLN A 39 2.39 -4.54 -5.23
CA GLN A 39 2.03 -5.95 -5.36
C GLN A 39 3.22 -6.85 -4.99
N ASN A 40 2.96 -8.12 -4.68
CA ASN A 40 3.99 -9.13 -4.39
C ASN A 40 4.96 -8.75 -3.24
N GLY A 41 4.49 -7.99 -2.24
CA GLY A 41 5.28 -7.66 -1.06
C GLY A 41 6.59 -6.95 -1.39
N PHE A 42 7.69 -7.43 -0.82
CA PHE A 42 9.02 -6.86 -1.09
C PHE A 42 9.52 -7.13 -2.50
N ASP A 43 9.11 -8.24 -3.13
CA ASP A 43 9.56 -8.58 -4.48
C ASP A 43 9.08 -7.54 -5.49
N GLY A 44 7.81 -7.13 -5.42
CA GLY A 44 7.30 -6.07 -6.29
C GLY A 44 7.74 -4.65 -5.91
N LEU A 45 8.35 -4.45 -4.75
CA LEU A 45 9.06 -3.21 -4.42
C LEU A 45 10.46 -3.16 -5.06
N LEU A 46 11.13 -4.30 -5.13
CA LEU A 46 12.51 -4.43 -5.63
C LEU A 46 12.58 -4.59 -7.15
N ASP A 47 11.55 -5.16 -7.77
CA ASP A 47 11.43 -5.27 -9.23
C ASP A 47 11.26 -3.88 -9.87
N PRO A 48 11.97 -3.51 -10.97
CA PRO A 48 11.80 -2.24 -11.68
C PRO A 48 10.32 -1.91 -11.91
N ILE A 49 9.86 -0.96 -11.09
CA ILE A 49 8.46 -0.63 -10.83
C ILE A 49 7.65 -0.51 -12.13
N ARG A 50 6.85 -1.52 -12.46
CA ARG A 50 5.71 -1.37 -13.37
C ARG A 50 4.53 -0.83 -12.57
N CYS A 51 4.50 0.49 -12.35
CA CYS A 51 3.27 1.17 -11.95
C CYS A 51 2.25 0.98 -13.09
N ARG A 52 1.28 0.09 -12.92
CA ARG A 52 0.08 0.03 -13.75
C ARG A 52 -1.00 0.92 -13.17
#